data_AF-A0A941ACY6-F1
#
_entry.id   AF-A0A941ACY6-F1
#
_cell.length_a   1.000
_cell.length_b   1.000
_cell.length_c   1.000
_cell.angle_alpha   90.00
_cell.angle_beta   90.00
_cell.angle_gamma   90.00
#
_symmetry.space_group_name_H-M   'P 1'
#
loop_
_entity.id
_entity.type
_entity.pdbx_description
1 polymer ?
#
loop_
_entity_poly.entity_id
_entity_poly.type
_entity_poly.pdbx_seq_one_letter_code
_entity_poly.pdbx_strand_id
1 'polypeptide(L)'
;MKGKEDFHDKLSKYCVDAIRISVKSGGVLVAVKIVVIGANAANADELKAVVQATVGGAAEITTSTLEAYRQIKGADIYVCLIKSIASQTKLLALNAAIEAARAGEAGRGFAVVAQEVRKLAEQSNNSIETIRKSIGDVQNIADRIAPAMEGSVRMTDEIQKKMNEIMGSVEEETTAVETLAHELQQLSTISSQLSSAIMAQGGV
;
A
#
# COMPACT_ATOMS: atom_id res chain seq x y z
N MET A 1 -14.93 -58.29 -52.34
CA MET A 1 -14.84 -56.82 -52.47
C MET A 1 -15.55 -56.07 -51.33
N LYS A 2 -16.65 -56.59 -50.75
CA LYS A 2 -17.36 -56.02 -49.56
C LYS A 2 -16.50 -55.67 -48.33
N GLY A 3 -15.37 -56.34 -48.10
CA GLY A 3 -14.52 -56.08 -46.92
C GLY A 3 -13.62 -54.84 -47.02
N LYS A 4 -13.41 -54.27 -48.22
CA LYS A 4 -12.63 -53.03 -48.38
C LYS A 4 -13.48 -51.77 -48.18
N GLU A 5 -14.76 -51.81 -48.56
CA GLU A 5 -15.72 -50.72 -48.33
C GLU A 5 -16.01 -50.52 -46.83
N ASP A 6 -16.26 -51.61 -46.08
CA ASP A 6 -16.53 -51.54 -44.63
C ASP A 6 -15.33 -51.02 -43.80
N PHE A 7 -14.10 -51.20 -44.27
CA PHE A 7 -12.91 -50.68 -43.61
C PHE A 7 -12.73 -49.18 -43.85
N HIS A 8 -12.99 -48.72 -45.07
CA HIS A 8 -12.89 -47.30 -45.43
C HIS A 8 -13.93 -46.46 -44.68
N ASP A 9 -15.15 -46.99 -44.55
CA ASP A 9 -16.25 -46.32 -43.85
C ASP A 9 -16.01 -46.23 -42.33
N LYS A 10 -15.46 -47.30 -41.73
CA LYS A 10 -15.01 -47.26 -40.32
C LYS A 10 -13.90 -46.23 -40.11
N LEU A 11 -12.89 -46.19 -40.97
CA LEU A 11 -11.81 -45.19 -40.89
C LEU A 11 -12.34 -43.76 -41.00
N SER A 12 -13.28 -43.52 -41.91
CA SER A 12 -13.92 -42.22 -42.09
C SER A 12 -14.67 -41.78 -40.82
N LYS A 13 -15.45 -42.68 -40.22
CA LYS A 13 -16.15 -42.44 -38.95
C LYS A 13 -15.20 -42.17 -37.78
N TYR A 14 -14.12 -42.94 -37.65
CA TYR A 14 -13.09 -42.72 -36.62
C TYR A 14 -12.43 -41.34 -36.75
N CYS A 15 -12.11 -40.90 -37.97
CA CYS A 15 -11.56 -39.56 -38.21
C CYS A 15 -12.52 -38.45 -37.75
N VAL A 16 -13.82 -38.57 -38.09
CA VAL A 16 -14.83 -37.59 -37.69
C VAL A 16 -14.98 -37.52 -36.17
N ASP A 17 -15.03 -38.67 -35.49
CA ASP A 17 -15.15 -38.72 -34.02
C ASP A 17 -13.89 -38.15 -33.33
N ALA A 18 -12.70 -38.41 -33.86
CA ALA A 18 -11.45 -37.83 -33.36
C ALA A 18 -11.44 -36.28 -33.48
N ILE A 19 -11.88 -35.74 -34.63
CA ILE A 19 -12.01 -34.28 -34.83
C ILE A 19 -13.01 -33.70 -33.83
N ARG A 20 -14.17 -34.34 -33.64
CA ARG A 20 -15.21 -33.87 -32.71
C ARG A 20 -14.71 -33.83 -31.27
N ILE A 21 -13.97 -34.83 -30.82
CA ILE A 21 -13.37 -34.86 -29.47
C ILE A 21 -12.34 -33.72 -29.34
N SER A 22 -11.49 -33.53 -30.35
CA SER A 22 -10.49 -32.46 -30.36
C SER A 22 -11.13 -31.07 -30.22
N VAL A 23 -12.17 -30.76 -31.01
CA VAL A 23 -12.90 -29.48 -30.93
C VAL A 23 -13.54 -29.28 -29.55
N LYS A 24 -14.18 -30.31 -28.98
CA LYS A 24 -14.72 -30.22 -27.61
C LYS A 24 -13.63 -29.94 -26.58
N SER A 25 -12.48 -30.60 -26.68
CA SER A 25 -11.36 -30.38 -25.76
C SER A 25 -10.81 -28.96 -25.86
N GLY A 26 -10.73 -28.40 -27.08
CA GLY A 26 -10.35 -27.01 -27.32
C GLY A 26 -11.33 -26.03 -26.68
N GLY A 27 -12.64 -26.29 -26.78
CA GLY A 27 -13.67 -25.49 -26.12
C GLY A 27 -13.54 -25.47 -24.59
N VAL A 28 -13.19 -26.62 -23.98
CA VAL A 28 -12.89 -26.68 -22.53
C VAL A 28 -11.67 -25.82 -22.18
N LEU A 29 -10.60 -25.89 -22.99
CA LEU A 29 -9.39 -25.07 -22.75
C LEU A 29 -9.69 -23.56 -22.84
N VAL A 30 -10.49 -23.14 -23.82
CA VAL A 30 -10.96 -21.75 -23.96
C VAL A 30 -11.75 -21.33 -22.71
N ALA A 31 -12.70 -22.14 -22.27
CA ALA A 31 -13.50 -21.83 -21.08
C ALA A 31 -12.64 -21.67 -19.82
N VAL A 32 -11.67 -22.58 -19.61
CA VAL A 32 -10.71 -22.47 -18.50
C VAL A 32 -9.91 -21.19 -18.60
N LYS A 33 -9.45 -20.81 -19.79
CA LYS A 33 -8.63 -19.62 -19.99
C LYS A 33 -9.42 -18.33 -19.74
N ILE A 34 -10.69 -18.26 -20.16
CA ILE A 34 -11.60 -17.14 -19.84
C ILE A 34 -11.71 -16.94 -18.33
N VAL A 35 -11.87 -18.03 -17.56
CA VAL A 35 -11.95 -17.95 -16.09
C VAL A 35 -10.66 -17.40 -15.48
N VAL A 36 -9.50 -17.84 -15.97
CA VAL A 36 -8.19 -17.36 -15.50
C VAL A 36 -7.99 -15.88 -15.83
N ILE A 37 -8.31 -15.47 -17.06
CA ILE A 37 -8.23 -14.06 -17.49
C ILE A 37 -9.13 -13.19 -16.62
N GLY A 38 -10.38 -13.61 -16.38
CA GLY A 38 -11.31 -12.89 -15.51
C GLY A 38 -10.83 -12.78 -14.06
N ALA A 39 -10.23 -13.85 -13.52
CA ALA A 39 -9.61 -13.82 -12.19
C ALA A 39 -8.41 -12.86 -12.13
N ASN A 40 -7.56 -12.86 -13.15
CA ASN A 40 -6.41 -11.94 -13.24
C ASN A 40 -6.86 -10.47 -13.35
N ALA A 41 -7.91 -10.20 -14.14
CA ALA A 41 -8.49 -8.87 -14.26
C ALA A 41 -9.06 -8.37 -12.92
N ALA A 42 -9.83 -9.22 -12.22
CA ALA A 42 -10.39 -8.89 -10.92
C ALA A 42 -9.29 -8.62 -9.86
N ASN A 43 -8.24 -9.46 -9.85
CA ASN A 43 -7.09 -9.27 -8.96
C ASN A 43 -6.35 -7.95 -9.25
N ALA A 44 -6.23 -7.57 -10.53
CA ALA A 44 -5.59 -6.32 -10.93
C ALA A 44 -6.39 -5.09 -10.48
N ASP A 45 -7.72 -5.12 -10.63
CA ASP A 45 -8.62 -4.07 -10.14
C ASP A 45 -8.57 -3.93 -8.61
N GLU A 46 -8.58 -5.05 -7.88
CA GLU A 46 -8.47 -5.05 -6.43
C GLU A 46 -7.12 -4.47 -5.97
N LEU A 47 -6.01 -4.89 -6.60
CA LEU A 47 -4.69 -4.36 -6.24
C LEU A 47 -4.56 -2.87 -6.60
N LYS A 48 -5.19 -2.40 -7.67
CA LYS A 48 -5.27 -0.98 -8.00
C LYS A 48 -6.00 -0.17 -6.92
N ALA A 49 -7.09 -0.70 -6.36
CA ALA A 49 -7.80 -0.05 -5.25
C ALA A 49 -6.91 0.04 -3.99
N VAL A 50 -6.17 -1.03 -3.67
CA VAL A 50 -5.21 -1.04 -2.55
C VAL A 50 -4.08 -0.03 -2.76
N VAL A 51 -3.54 0.06 -3.98
CA VAL A 51 -2.52 1.06 -4.38
C VAL A 51 -3.05 2.47 -4.14
N GLN A 52 -4.26 2.79 -4.61
CA GLN A 52 -4.87 4.11 -4.40
C GLN A 52 -5.09 4.44 -2.93
N ALA A 53 -5.57 3.48 -2.13
CA ALA A 53 -5.73 3.65 -0.69
C ALA A 53 -4.38 3.90 0.00
N THR A 54 -3.33 3.20 -0.42
CA THR A 54 -1.97 3.35 0.11
C THR A 54 -1.39 4.73 -0.21
N VAL A 55 -1.56 5.23 -1.44
CA VAL A 55 -1.16 6.61 -1.81
C VAL A 55 -1.90 7.64 -0.97
N GLY A 56 -3.22 7.49 -0.82
CA GLY A 56 -4.04 8.37 0.01
C GLY A 56 -3.57 8.41 1.46
N GLY A 57 -3.34 7.24 2.06
CA GLY A 57 -2.82 7.12 3.42
C GLY A 57 -1.43 7.73 3.59
N ALA A 58 -0.52 7.52 2.62
CA ALA A 58 0.82 8.12 2.66
C ALA A 58 0.77 9.66 2.61
N ALA A 59 -0.13 10.22 1.79
CA ALA A 59 -0.35 11.67 1.73
C ALA A 59 -0.89 12.23 3.06
N GLU A 60 -1.87 11.55 3.67
CA GLU A 60 -2.44 11.94 4.96
C GLU A 60 -1.41 11.89 6.10
N ILE A 61 -0.58 10.83 6.14
CA ILE A 61 0.53 10.71 7.09
C ILE A 61 1.54 11.85 6.91
N THR A 62 1.87 12.19 5.66
CA THR A 62 2.81 13.27 5.36
C THR A 62 2.27 14.63 5.84
N THR A 63 1.00 14.93 5.57
CA THR A 63 0.35 16.15 6.06
C THR A 63 0.30 16.19 7.59
N SER A 64 -0.12 15.11 8.23
CA SER A 64 -0.21 15.02 9.69
C SER A 64 1.17 15.19 10.35
N THR A 65 2.22 14.65 9.74
CA THR A 65 3.60 14.79 10.23
C THR A 65 4.10 16.23 10.09
N LEU A 66 3.79 16.91 8.98
CA LEU A 66 4.11 18.32 8.79
C LEU A 66 3.40 19.23 9.81
N GLU A 67 2.14 18.93 10.12
CA GLU A 67 1.39 19.65 11.15
C GLU A 67 1.99 19.44 12.54
N ALA A 68 2.32 18.19 12.90
CA ALA A 68 3.01 17.88 14.15
C ALA A 68 4.36 18.62 14.26
N TYR A 69 5.14 18.65 13.18
CA TYR A 69 6.41 19.37 13.13
C TYR A 69 6.24 20.87 13.41
N ARG A 70 5.21 21.50 12.83
CA ARG A 70 4.88 22.91 13.09
C ARG A 70 4.48 23.15 14.54
N GLN A 71 3.65 22.29 15.13
CA GLN A 71 3.25 22.41 16.53
C GLN A 71 4.44 22.29 17.48
N ILE A 72 5.34 21.35 17.21
CA ILE A 72 6.54 21.12 18.01
C ILE A 72 7.52 22.30 17.92
N LYS A 73 7.67 22.90 16.73
CA LYS A 73 8.43 24.16 16.59
C LYS A 73 7.83 25.29 17.42
N GLY A 74 6.51 25.38 17.51
CA GLY A 74 5.83 26.31 18.41
C GLY A 74 6.12 26.03 19.90
N ALA A 75 6.17 24.76 20.29
CA ALA A 75 6.50 24.35 21.67
C ALA A 75 7.90 24.78 22.13
N ASP A 76 8.88 24.81 21.22
CA ASP A 76 10.26 25.20 21.53
C ASP A 76 10.39 26.66 22.01
N ILE A 77 9.52 27.55 21.48
CA ILE A 77 9.44 28.96 21.92
C ILE A 77 9.02 29.04 23.39
N TYR A 78 7.99 28.28 23.79
CA TYR A 78 7.52 28.25 25.18
C TYR A 78 8.56 27.62 26.11
N VAL A 79 9.23 26.56 25.68
CA VAL A 79 10.34 25.95 26.42
C VAL A 79 11.45 26.96 26.70
N CYS A 80 11.84 27.76 25.71
CA CYS A 80 12.84 28.81 25.88
C CYS A 80 12.36 29.92 26.84
N LEU A 81 11.10 30.33 26.73
CA LEU A 81 10.51 31.33 27.62
C LEU A 81 10.49 30.86 29.07
N ILE A 82 9.99 29.64 29.34
CA ILE A 82 9.91 29.10 30.70
C ILE A 82 11.33 28.91 31.26
N LYS A 83 12.32 28.50 30.45
CA LYS A 83 13.72 28.42 30.88
C LYS A 83 14.26 29.78 31.32
N SER A 84 13.92 30.84 30.58
CA SER A 84 14.27 32.22 30.94
C SER A 84 13.62 32.63 32.27
N ILE A 85 12.32 32.35 32.45
CA ILE A 85 11.58 32.64 33.69
C ILE A 85 12.20 31.89 34.88
N ALA A 86 12.48 30.59 34.75
CA ALA A 86 13.10 29.80 35.81
C ALA A 86 14.50 30.33 36.16
N SER A 87 15.28 30.75 35.17
CA SER A 87 16.60 31.36 35.39
C SER A 87 16.51 32.71 36.10
N GLN A 88 15.57 33.57 35.72
CA GLN A 88 15.31 34.85 36.40
C GLN A 88 14.80 34.63 37.82
N THR A 89 13.89 33.66 38.02
CA THR A 89 13.36 33.30 39.34
C THR A 89 14.47 32.80 40.25
N LYS A 90 15.40 32.00 39.72
CA LYS A 90 16.60 31.55 40.45
C LYS A 90 17.47 32.72 40.89
N LEU A 91 17.67 33.73 40.03
CA LEU A 91 18.42 34.94 40.37
C LEU A 91 17.70 35.81 41.41
N LEU A 92 16.37 35.96 41.28
CA LEU A 92 15.55 36.68 42.27
C LEU A 92 15.60 36.00 43.64
N ALA A 93 15.50 34.67 43.67
CA ALA A 93 15.62 33.88 44.89
C ALA A 93 17.00 34.00 45.53
N LEU A 94 18.07 34.07 44.72
CA LEU A 94 19.42 34.33 45.22
C LEU A 94 19.53 35.72 45.85
N ASN A 95 19.01 36.75 45.20
CA ASN A 95 19.01 38.11 45.74
C ASN A 95 18.21 38.20 47.05
N ALA A 96 17.05 37.53 47.12
CA ALA A 96 16.25 37.45 48.33
C ALA A 96 16.99 36.72 49.47
N ALA A 97 17.73 35.65 49.17
CA ALA A 97 18.54 34.94 50.15
C ALA A 97 19.68 35.80 50.70
N ILE A 98 20.32 36.62 49.86
CA ILE A 98 21.37 37.58 50.26
C ILE A 98 20.78 38.65 51.20
N GLU A 99 19.63 39.23 50.84
CA GLU A 99 19.00 40.27 51.66
C GLU A 99 18.47 39.70 52.99
N ALA A 100 17.94 38.48 52.98
CA ALA A 100 17.54 37.76 54.19
C ALA A 100 18.74 37.50 55.13
N ALA A 101 19.90 37.14 54.58
CA ALA A 101 21.13 37.00 55.37
C ALA A 101 21.59 38.35 55.96
N ARG A 102 21.43 39.44 55.19
CA ARG A 102 21.78 40.80 55.63
C ARG A 102 20.90 41.31 56.76
N ALA A 103 19.62 40.94 56.78
CA ALA A 103 18.69 41.25 57.86
C ALA A 103 18.93 40.44 59.16
N GLY A 104 19.87 39.48 59.16
CA GLY A 104 20.24 38.71 60.35
C GLY A 104 19.08 37.87 60.91
N GLU A 105 18.84 37.97 62.22
CA GLU A 105 17.74 37.24 62.90
C GLU A 105 16.36 37.58 62.33
N ALA A 106 16.11 38.82 61.91
CA ALA A 106 14.84 39.26 61.34
C ALA A 106 14.55 38.67 59.95
N GLY A 107 15.59 38.21 59.24
CA GLY A 107 15.49 37.63 57.89
C GLY A 107 15.34 36.11 57.85
N ARG A 108 15.39 35.41 58.99
CA ARG A 108 15.40 33.92 59.03
C ARG A 108 14.24 33.27 58.27
N GLY A 109 13.02 33.78 58.44
CA GLY A 109 11.83 33.27 57.73
C GLY A 109 11.92 33.49 56.21
N PHE A 110 12.40 34.67 55.78
CA PHE A 110 12.61 34.99 54.38
C PHE A 110 13.72 34.16 53.74
N ALA A 111 14.77 33.80 54.50
CA ALA A 111 15.84 32.94 54.02
C ALA A 111 15.34 31.54 53.64
N VAL A 112 14.44 30.96 54.44
CA VAL A 112 13.82 29.65 54.16
C VAL A 112 12.97 29.71 52.89
N VAL A 113 12.14 30.76 52.75
CA VAL A 113 11.33 30.96 51.54
C VAL A 113 12.20 31.14 50.30
N ALA A 114 13.25 31.95 50.37
CA ALA A 114 14.17 32.18 49.26
C ALA A 114 14.88 30.89 48.82
N GLN A 115 15.27 30.02 49.77
CA GLN A 115 15.86 28.73 49.46
C GLN A 115 14.88 27.78 48.76
N GLU A 116 13.62 27.74 49.19
CA GLU A 116 12.60 26.91 48.55
C GLU A 116 12.26 27.40 47.13
N VAL A 117 12.14 28.71 46.93
CA VAL A 117 11.93 29.30 45.59
C VAL A 117 13.10 29.00 44.67
N ARG A 118 14.35 29.08 45.16
CA ARG A 118 15.54 28.70 44.37
C ARG A 118 15.50 27.23 43.96
N LYS A 119 15.12 26.34 44.89
CA LYS A 119 15.01 24.90 44.62
C LYS A 119 13.94 24.59 43.59
N LEU A 120 12.77 25.23 43.68
CA LEU A 120 11.70 25.12 42.68
C LEU A 120 12.15 25.62 41.31
N ALA A 121 12.89 26.72 41.24
CA ALA A 121 13.45 27.23 39.99
C ALA A 121 14.47 26.27 39.35
N GLU A 122 15.31 25.60 40.17
CA GLU A 122 16.23 24.56 39.69
C GLU A 122 15.48 23.30 39.20
N GLN A 123 14.46 22.85 39.93
CA GLN A 123 13.60 21.74 39.49
C GLN A 123 12.84 22.06 38.19
N SER A 124 12.37 23.30 38.04
CA SER A 124 11.73 23.77 36.81
C SER A 124 12.71 23.69 35.63
N ASN A 125 13.96 24.16 35.79
CA ASN A 125 14.98 24.07 34.75
C ASN A 125 15.24 22.62 34.32
N ASN A 126 15.42 21.70 35.27
CA ASN A 126 15.66 20.27 34.98
C ASN A 126 14.47 19.64 34.22
N SER A 127 13.24 20.01 34.59
CA SER A 127 12.03 19.54 33.91
C SER A 127 11.97 20.05 32.46
N ILE A 128 12.33 21.31 32.25
CA ILE A 128 12.38 21.92 30.91
C ILE A 128 13.43 21.27 30.02
N GLU A 129 14.59 20.88 30.55
CA GLU A 129 15.60 20.13 29.79
C GLU A 129 15.09 18.76 29.34
N THR A 130 14.32 18.08 30.19
CA THR A 130 13.68 16.82 29.83
C THR A 130 12.65 17.01 28.72
N ILE A 131 11.80 18.05 28.82
CA ILE A 131 10.84 18.40 27.76
C ILE A 131 11.55 18.71 26.44
N ARG A 132 12.64 19.48 26.50
CA ARG A 132 13.43 19.82 25.30
C ARG A 132 14.01 18.57 24.62
N LYS A 133 14.47 17.59 25.40
CA LYS A 133 14.92 16.30 24.87
C LYS A 133 13.78 15.58 24.16
N SER A 134 12.62 15.46 24.80
CA SER A 134 11.45 14.84 24.20
C SER A 134 11.00 15.54 22.90
N ILE A 135 11.04 16.87 22.86
CA ILE A 135 10.79 17.64 21.63
C ILE A 135 11.78 17.25 20.52
N GLY A 136 13.07 17.15 20.83
CA GLY A 136 14.08 16.71 19.87
C GLY A 136 13.85 15.29 19.37
N ASP A 137 13.44 14.37 20.25
CA ASP A 137 13.13 12.99 19.87
C ASP A 137 11.94 12.93 18.89
N VAL A 138 10.89 13.73 19.10
CA VAL A 138 9.75 13.78 18.17
C VAL A 138 10.12 14.45 16.84
N GLN A 139 10.96 15.50 16.84
CA GLN A 139 11.50 16.09 15.61
C GLN A 139 12.27 15.06 14.78
N ASN A 140 13.14 14.27 15.43
CA ASN A 140 13.90 13.21 14.76
C ASN A 140 12.99 12.12 14.16
N ILE A 141 11.88 11.78 14.83
CA ILE A 141 10.89 10.84 14.29
C ILE A 141 10.22 11.45 13.03
N ALA A 142 9.81 12.71 13.09
CA ALA A 142 9.19 13.39 11.95
C ALA A 142 10.13 13.47 10.74
N ASP A 143 11.42 13.77 10.96
CA ASP A 143 12.44 13.83 9.92
C ASP A 143 12.69 12.47 9.23
N ARG A 144 12.40 11.35 9.93
CA ARG A 144 12.50 9.99 9.36
C ARG A 144 11.24 9.55 8.63
N ILE A 145 10.08 10.08 9.01
CA ILE A 145 8.79 9.72 8.37
C ILE A 145 8.71 10.28 6.95
N ALA A 146 9.14 11.52 6.73
CA ALA A 146 9.09 12.15 5.40
C ALA A 146 9.77 11.33 4.29
N PRO A 147 11.06 10.91 4.42
CA PRO A 147 11.71 10.10 3.39
C PRO A 147 11.12 8.69 3.29
N ALA A 148 10.61 8.12 4.39
CA ALA A 148 9.93 6.82 4.36
C ALA A 148 8.63 6.88 3.54
N MET A 149 7.85 7.96 3.69
CA MET A 149 6.64 8.18 2.89
C MET A 149 6.97 8.44 1.42
N GLU A 150 8.04 9.19 1.11
CA GLU A 150 8.50 9.35 -0.27
C GLU A 150 8.87 8.00 -0.92
N GLY A 151 9.57 7.14 -0.17
CA GLY A 151 9.85 5.77 -0.61
C GLY A 151 8.59 4.94 -0.85
N SER A 152 7.61 5.05 0.05
CA SER A 152 6.31 4.37 -0.08
C SER A 152 5.56 4.82 -1.34
N VAL A 153 5.52 6.13 -1.61
CA VAL A 153 4.88 6.68 -2.82
C VAL A 153 5.56 6.15 -4.09
N ARG A 154 6.90 6.12 -4.12
CA ARG A 154 7.67 5.61 -5.26
C ARG A 154 7.40 4.12 -5.53
N MET A 155 7.40 3.30 -4.49
CA MET A 155 7.06 1.87 -4.59
C MET A 155 5.64 1.70 -5.15
N THR A 156 4.71 2.53 -4.70
CA THR A 156 3.32 2.45 -5.13
C THR A 156 3.15 2.86 -6.60
N ASP A 157 3.94 3.82 -7.09
CA ASP A 157 4.01 4.20 -8.51
C ASP A 157 4.56 3.06 -9.39
N GLU A 158 5.60 2.35 -8.93
CA GLU A 158 6.11 1.15 -9.61
C GLU A 158 5.08 0.03 -9.69
N ILE A 159 4.33 -0.22 -8.60
CA ILE A 159 3.24 -1.19 -8.58
C ILE A 159 2.13 -0.77 -9.56
N GLN A 160 1.77 0.51 -9.60
CA GLN A 160 0.76 1.02 -10.54
C GLN A 160 1.18 0.82 -12.00
N LYS A 161 2.47 1.03 -12.31
CA LYS A 161 3.00 0.78 -13.65
C LYS A 161 2.93 -0.70 -14.02
N LYS A 162 3.33 -1.59 -13.11
CA LYS A 162 3.24 -3.04 -13.30
C LYS A 162 1.78 -3.51 -13.47
N MET A 163 0.85 -2.89 -12.76
CA MET A 163 -0.58 -3.15 -12.94
C MET A 163 -1.09 -2.80 -14.33
N ASN A 164 -0.66 -1.66 -14.88
CA ASN A 164 -1.03 -1.28 -16.24
C ASN A 164 -0.45 -2.26 -17.28
N GLU A 165 0.77 -2.77 -17.06
CA GLU A 165 1.36 -3.82 -17.90
C GLU A 165 0.52 -5.12 -17.84
N ILE A 166 0.12 -5.55 -16.64
CA ILE A 166 -0.73 -6.75 -16.45
C ILE A 166 -2.08 -6.58 -17.16
N MET A 167 -2.72 -5.42 -17.01
CA MET A 167 -4.00 -5.13 -17.67
C MET A 167 -3.88 -5.17 -19.21
N GLY A 168 -2.79 -4.64 -19.76
CA GLY A 168 -2.51 -4.76 -21.19
C GLY A 168 -2.38 -6.22 -21.64
N SER A 169 -1.66 -7.06 -20.89
CA SER A 169 -1.57 -8.49 -21.19
C SER A 169 -2.92 -9.22 -21.07
N VAL A 170 -3.76 -8.85 -20.10
CA VAL A 170 -5.13 -9.38 -19.95
C VAL A 170 -5.99 -9.04 -21.17
N GLU A 171 -5.90 -7.82 -21.70
CA GLU A 171 -6.60 -7.39 -22.92
C GLU A 171 -6.13 -8.18 -24.16
N GLU A 172 -4.82 -8.35 -24.31
CA GLU A 172 -4.23 -9.17 -25.39
C GLU A 172 -4.68 -10.64 -25.31
N GLU A 173 -4.62 -11.24 -24.12
CA GLU A 173 -5.08 -12.62 -23.90
C GLU A 173 -6.58 -12.77 -24.17
N THR A 174 -7.39 -11.78 -23.77
CA THR A 174 -8.84 -11.77 -24.05
C THR A 174 -9.10 -11.82 -25.55
N THR A 175 -8.45 -10.94 -26.31
CA THR A 175 -8.57 -10.87 -27.77
C THR A 175 -8.13 -12.18 -28.45
N ALA A 176 -7.03 -12.78 -27.97
CA ALA A 176 -6.53 -14.05 -28.49
C ALA A 176 -7.51 -15.20 -28.21
N VAL A 177 -8.12 -15.23 -27.02
CA VAL A 177 -9.11 -16.25 -26.65
C VAL A 177 -10.42 -16.09 -27.41
N GLU A 178 -10.88 -14.86 -27.68
CA GLU A 178 -12.05 -14.59 -28.53
C GLU A 178 -11.83 -15.09 -29.97
N THR A 179 -10.64 -14.83 -30.52
CA THR A 179 -10.26 -15.32 -31.85
C THR A 179 -10.26 -16.85 -31.89
N LEU A 180 -9.65 -17.49 -30.89
CA LEU A 180 -9.61 -18.95 -30.78
C LEU A 180 -11.02 -19.56 -30.62
N ALA A 181 -11.89 -18.91 -29.85
CA ALA A 181 -13.28 -19.34 -29.69
C ALA A 181 -14.04 -19.32 -31.04
N HIS A 182 -13.84 -18.26 -31.83
CA HIS A 182 -14.41 -18.15 -33.16
C HIS A 182 -13.89 -19.23 -34.12
N GLU A 183 -12.57 -19.49 -34.14
CA GLU A 183 -11.97 -20.55 -34.95
C GLU A 183 -12.51 -21.94 -34.58
N LEU A 184 -12.67 -22.23 -33.29
CA LEU A 184 -13.26 -23.49 -32.81
C LEU A 184 -14.73 -23.64 -33.24
N GLN A 185 -15.50 -22.55 -33.26
CA GLN A 185 -16.88 -22.57 -33.73
C GLN A 185 -16.97 -22.86 -35.24
N GLN A 186 -16.07 -22.27 -36.03
CA GLN A 186 -15.94 -22.60 -37.46
C GLN A 186 -15.55 -24.07 -37.67
N LEU A 187 -14.55 -24.56 -36.93
CA LEU A 187 -14.13 -25.98 -36.98
C LEU A 187 -15.26 -26.94 -36.59
N SER A 188 -16.05 -26.60 -35.57
CA SER A 188 -17.24 -27.38 -35.18
C SER A 188 -18.26 -27.47 -36.32
N THR A 189 -18.48 -26.35 -37.01
CA THR A 189 -19.42 -26.28 -38.15
C THR A 189 -18.93 -27.14 -39.32
N ILE A 190 -17.64 -27.01 -39.68
CA ILE A 190 -17.00 -27.81 -40.74
C ILE A 190 -17.04 -29.30 -40.39
N SER A 191 -16.72 -29.67 -39.14
CA SER A 191 -16.78 -31.05 -38.66
C SER A 191 -18.19 -31.64 -38.78
N SER A 192 -19.23 -30.87 -38.42
CA SER A 192 -20.62 -31.30 -38.57
C SER A 192 -21.02 -31.50 -40.03
N GLN A 193 -20.63 -30.58 -40.92
CA GLN A 193 -20.87 -30.70 -42.36
C GLN A 193 -20.17 -31.92 -42.95
N LEU A 194 -18.89 -32.13 -42.62
CA LEU A 194 -18.13 -33.30 -43.07
C LEU A 194 -18.77 -34.61 -42.59
N SER A 195 -19.18 -34.66 -41.32
CA SER A 195 -19.90 -35.82 -40.76
C SER A 195 -21.19 -36.11 -41.54
N SER A 196 -21.95 -35.09 -41.93
CA SER A 196 -23.18 -35.26 -42.71
C SER A 196 -22.90 -35.75 -44.13
N ALA A 197 -21.84 -35.24 -44.78
CA ALA A 197 -21.45 -35.63 -46.13
C ALA A 197 -20.96 -37.09 -46.21
N ILE A 198 -20.16 -37.53 -45.24
CA ILE A 198 -19.70 -38.93 -45.15
C ILE A 198 -20.89 -39.87 -44.95
N MET A 199 -21.80 -39.54 -44.03
CA MET A 199 -23.01 -40.36 -43.79
C MET A 199 -23.92 -40.43 -45.03
N ALA A 200 -23.96 -39.37 -45.84
CA ALA A 200 -24.69 -39.37 -47.10
C ALA A 200 -24.02 -40.24 -48.19
N GLN A 201 -22.69 -40.39 -48.18
CA GLN A 201 -21.95 -41.22 -49.13
C GLN A 201 -21.94 -42.72 -48.78
N GLY A 202 -21.93 -43.10 -47.50
CA GLY A 202 -21.98 -44.51 -47.06
C GLY A 202 -23.39 -45.14 -47.08
N GLY A 203 -24.42 -44.36 -47.39
CA GLY A 203 -25.83 -44.78 -47.45
C GLY A 203 -26.35 -45.19 -48.84
N VAL A 204 -25.49 -45.29 -49.86
CA VAL A 204 -25.81 -45.74 -51.24
C VAL A 204 -25.07 -47.04 -51.52
#